data_AF-I0GQN6-F1
#
_entry.id   AF-I0GQN6-F1
#
_cell.length_a   1.000
_cell.length_b   1.000
_cell.length_c   1.000
_cell.angle_alpha   90.00
_cell.angle_beta   90.00
_cell.angle_gamma   90.00
#
_symmetry.space_group_name_H-M   'P 1'
#
loop_
_entity.id
_entity.type
_entity.pdbx_description
1 polymer ?
#
loop_
_entity_poly.entity_id
_entity_poly.type
_entity_poly.pdbx_seq_one_letter_code
_entity_poly.pdbx_strand_id
1 'polypeptide(L)'
;MSKKKKMMAGYEEDLEPIIYDKNLSPSDLKHYIDISNIKLVLSDYDWCNYTLLAEMITKEYGELKIKFDYCGMVLCSMEVETEKRIHTFQFYADLFEEYIIRILRKNMRNLLEGYTFDGTEDVVDFYNAVLTSTKTRYEGSKINKRH
;
A
#
# COMPACT_ATOMS: atom_id res chain seq x y z
N MET A 1 18.95 -26.12 16.34
CA MET A 1 19.34 -24.91 17.11
C MET A 1 18.18 -23.93 17.09
N SER A 2 17.58 -23.71 18.26
CA SER A 2 16.36 -22.93 18.45
C SER A 2 16.67 -21.43 18.50
N LYS A 3 16.09 -20.64 17.59
CA LYS A 3 15.97 -19.19 17.79
C LYS A 3 14.57 -18.91 18.32
N LYS A 4 14.51 -18.66 19.63
CA LYS A 4 13.33 -18.18 20.35
C LYS A 4 12.82 -16.89 19.69
N LYS A 5 11.66 -16.96 19.02
CA LYS A 5 10.84 -15.81 18.66
C LYS A 5 10.33 -15.24 19.99
N LYS A 6 10.81 -14.06 20.37
CA LYS A 6 10.39 -13.38 21.60
C LYS A 6 8.95 -12.90 21.36
N MET A 7 7.99 -13.63 21.91
CA MET A 7 6.58 -13.22 21.95
C MET A 7 6.46 -12.01 22.87
N MET A 8 5.93 -10.89 22.37
CA MET A 8 5.35 -9.83 23.17
C MET A 8 3.83 -9.84 22.97
N ALA A 9 3.13 -9.56 24.06
CA ALA A 9 1.70 -9.81 24.24
C ALA A 9 0.83 -8.72 23.62
N GLY A 10 -0.30 -9.16 23.05
CA GLY A 10 -1.33 -8.34 22.43
C GLY A 10 -1.56 -8.86 21.01
N TYR A 11 -2.77 -9.28 20.67
CA TYR A 11 -3.10 -9.67 19.28
C TYR A 11 -2.90 -8.45 18.37
N GLU A 12 -1.72 -8.36 17.76
CA GLU A 12 -1.37 -7.47 16.66
C GLU A 12 -1.69 -8.24 15.38
N GLU A 13 -2.60 -7.69 14.57
CA GLU A 13 -2.83 -8.17 13.21
C GLU A 13 -1.55 -7.80 12.44
N ASP A 14 -0.59 -8.72 12.38
CA ASP A 14 0.64 -8.52 11.61
C ASP A 14 0.23 -8.41 10.14
N LEU A 15 0.43 -7.24 9.54
CA LEU A 15 0.19 -7.04 8.12
C LEU A 15 1.21 -7.87 7.33
N GLU A 16 0.70 -8.68 6.42
CA GLU A 16 1.49 -9.55 5.55
C GLU A 16 1.46 -9.03 4.11
N PRO A 17 2.48 -9.37 3.30
CA PRO A 17 2.44 -9.07 1.87
C PRO A 17 1.23 -9.71 1.19
N ILE A 18 0.54 -8.93 0.35
CA ILE A 18 -0.62 -9.38 -0.41
C ILE A 18 -0.12 -10.09 -1.67
N ILE A 19 -0.59 -11.32 -1.90
CA ILE A 19 -0.27 -12.05 -3.13
C ILE A 19 -1.13 -11.51 -4.28
N TYR A 20 -0.47 -11.00 -5.32
CA TYR A 20 -1.10 -10.63 -6.59
C TYR A 20 -0.52 -11.48 -7.72
N ASP A 21 -1.35 -12.29 -8.38
CA ASP A 21 -0.96 -13.06 -9.57
C ASP A 21 -1.96 -12.78 -10.70
N LYS A 22 -1.47 -12.11 -11.74
CA LYS A 22 -2.22 -11.78 -12.97
C LYS A 22 -2.70 -13.01 -13.77
N ASN A 23 -2.17 -14.20 -13.47
CA ASN A 23 -2.60 -15.46 -14.09
C ASN A 23 -3.71 -16.15 -13.31
N LEU A 24 -4.06 -15.67 -12.10
CA LEU A 24 -5.29 -16.06 -11.44
C LEU A 24 -6.46 -15.64 -12.33
N SER A 25 -7.49 -16.48 -12.42
CA SER A 25 -8.66 -16.09 -13.19
C SER A 25 -9.25 -14.81 -12.58
N PRO A 26 -9.93 -13.94 -13.35
CA PRO A 26 -10.60 -12.78 -12.79
C PRO A 26 -11.54 -13.12 -11.62
N SER A 27 -12.10 -14.33 -11.58
CA SER A 27 -12.90 -14.85 -10.46
C SER A 27 -12.06 -15.14 -9.22
N ASP A 28 -10.86 -15.70 -9.39
CA ASP A 28 -9.93 -15.98 -8.30
C ASP A 28 -9.27 -14.70 -7.79
N LEU A 29 -8.93 -13.75 -8.67
CA LEU A 29 -8.51 -12.39 -8.30
C LEU A 29 -9.61 -11.67 -7.51
N LYS A 30 -10.88 -11.80 -7.92
CA LYS A 30 -12.04 -11.29 -7.17
C LYS A 30 -12.22 -11.95 -5.80
N HIS A 31 -11.62 -13.11 -5.58
CA HIS A 31 -11.56 -13.74 -4.26
C HIS A 31 -10.45 -13.17 -3.37
N TYR A 32 -9.55 -12.32 -3.89
CA TYR A 32 -8.47 -11.67 -3.15
C TYR A 32 -8.52 -10.14 -3.17
N ILE A 33 -8.99 -9.50 -4.25
CA ILE A 33 -9.19 -8.06 -4.42
C ILE A 33 -10.46 -7.81 -5.27
N ASP A 34 -11.55 -7.33 -4.66
CA ASP A 34 -12.87 -7.24 -5.34
C ASP A 34 -13.09 -5.90 -6.08
N ILE A 35 -12.63 -4.78 -5.48
CA ILE A 35 -12.73 -3.43 -6.04
C ILE A 35 -11.45 -2.70 -5.66
N SER A 36 -10.83 -1.98 -6.60
CA SER A 36 -9.69 -1.10 -6.32
C SER A 36 -10.00 0.33 -6.78
N ASN A 37 -10.00 1.29 -5.86
CA ASN A 37 -10.05 2.70 -6.20
C ASN A 37 -8.70 3.32 -5.92
N ILE A 38 -8.06 3.90 -6.95
CA ILE A 38 -6.74 4.51 -6.82
C ILE A 38 -6.85 6.00 -7.12
N LYS A 39 -6.32 6.82 -6.22
CA LYS A 39 -6.26 8.27 -6.35
C LYS A 39 -4.85 8.75 -6.07
N LEU A 40 -4.26 9.42 -7.05
CA LEU A 40 -2.98 10.11 -6.91
C LEU A 40 -3.24 11.63 -6.84
N VAL A 41 -2.70 12.28 -5.82
CA VAL A 41 -2.73 13.74 -5.66
C VAL A 41 -1.30 14.25 -5.67
N LEU A 42 -1.01 15.17 -6.59
CA LEU A 42 0.28 15.85 -6.68
C LEU A 42 0.06 17.33 -6.35
N SER A 43 0.60 17.80 -5.23
CA SER A 43 0.56 19.21 -4.82
C SER A 43 1.98 19.76 -4.75
N ASP A 44 2.26 20.82 -5.49
CA ASP A 44 3.53 21.53 -5.49
C ASP A 44 3.63 22.62 -4.40
N TYR A 45 2.51 22.97 -3.75
CA TYR A 45 2.50 23.81 -2.56
C TYR A 45 3.14 23.11 -1.34
N ASP A 46 3.94 23.88 -0.59
CA ASP A 46 4.59 23.49 0.68
C ASP A 46 5.36 22.15 0.64
N TRP A 47 6.54 22.16 -0.03
CA TRP A 47 7.50 21.05 -0.07
C TRP A 47 7.08 19.82 -0.89
N CYS A 48 6.29 20.00 -1.94
CA CYS A 48 5.90 18.91 -2.87
C CYS A 48 5.23 17.72 -2.17
N ASN A 49 4.00 17.93 -1.72
CA ASN A 49 3.20 16.90 -1.06
C ASN A 49 2.50 15.99 -2.08
N TYR A 50 2.93 14.74 -2.15
CA TYR A 50 2.36 13.73 -3.02
C TYR A 50 1.71 12.63 -2.19
N THR A 51 0.47 12.31 -2.52
CA THR A 51 -0.30 11.27 -1.82
C THR A 51 -0.87 10.29 -2.84
N LEU A 52 -0.56 9.00 -2.64
CA LEU A 52 -1.23 7.90 -3.32
C LEU A 52 -2.18 7.21 -2.34
N LEU A 53 -3.46 7.20 -2.68
CA LEU A 53 -4.51 6.49 -1.97
C LEU A 53 -4.97 5.30 -2.78
N ALA A 54 -5.13 4.17 -2.13
CA ALA A 54 -5.77 3.01 -2.69
C ALA A 54 -6.76 2.43 -1.68
N GLU A 55 -7.98 2.16 -2.12
CA GLU A 55 -8.97 1.41 -1.35
C GLU A 55 -9.21 0.10 -2.07
N MET A 56 -9.08 -1.01 -1.35
CA MET A 56 -9.28 -2.35 -1.89
C MET A 56 -9.98 -3.28 -0.90
N ILE A 57 -10.79 -4.21 -1.40
CA ILE A 57 -11.41 -5.24 -0.56
C ILE A 57 -10.59 -6.50 -0.65
N THR A 58 -9.91 -6.87 0.43
CA THR A 58 -9.14 -8.10 0.52
C THR A 58 -9.84 -9.16 1.35
N LYS A 59 -9.58 -10.44 1.05
CA LYS A 59 -10.13 -11.54 1.85
C LYS A 59 -9.53 -11.61 3.25
N GLU A 60 -8.25 -11.25 3.38
CA GLU A 60 -7.49 -11.34 4.62
C GLU A 60 -7.82 -10.19 5.58
N TYR A 61 -8.04 -8.98 5.05
CA TYR A 61 -8.21 -7.76 5.85
C TYR A 61 -9.56 -7.07 5.71
N GLY A 62 -10.48 -7.60 4.88
CA GLY A 62 -11.72 -6.92 4.55
C GLY A 62 -11.45 -5.65 3.73
N GLU A 63 -12.13 -4.55 4.06
CA GLU A 63 -11.79 -3.25 3.48
C GLU A 63 -10.40 -2.79 3.95
N LEU A 64 -9.49 -2.62 2.99
CA LEU A 64 -8.11 -2.19 3.19
C LEU A 64 -7.91 -0.84 2.50
N LYS A 65 -7.53 0.18 3.25
CA LYS A 65 -7.13 1.48 2.69
C LYS A 65 -5.65 1.68 2.90
N ILE A 66 -4.94 1.93 1.81
CA ILE A 66 -3.50 2.16 1.82
C ILE A 66 -3.27 3.60 1.38
N LYS A 67 -2.52 4.35 2.19
CA LYS A 67 -2.14 5.72 1.93
C LYS A 67 -0.63 5.84 1.99
N PHE A 68 -0.03 6.27 0.89
CA PHE A 68 1.38 6.64 0.83
C PHE A 68 1.48 8.15 0.76
N ASP A 69 2.29 8.76 1.63
CA ASP A 69 2.56 10.19 1.62
C ASP A 69 4.05 10.47 1.48
N TYR A 70 4.37 11.43 0.61
CA TYR A 70 5.66 12.06 0.46
C TYR A 70 5.49 13.57 0.65
N CYS A 71 6.37 14.18 1.43
CA CYS A 71 6.33 15.60 1.79
C CYS A 71 7.69 16.30 1.60
N GLY A 72 8.40 15.98 0.51
CA GLY A 72 9.67 16.64 0.16
C GLY A 72 10.86 16.26 1.04
N MET A 73 10.72 15.21 1.85
CA MET A 73 11.74 14.76 2.81
C MET A 73 12.31 13.39 2.43
N VAL A 74 13.40 13.00 3.10
CA VAL A 74 14.06 11.70 2.91
C VAL A 74 13.15 10.51 3.27
N LEU A 75 12.23 10.71 4.22
CA LEU A 75 11.31 9.69 4.69
C LEU A 75 9.88 9.98 4.23
N CYS A 76 9.21 8.93 3.79
CA CYS A 76 7.80 8.84 3.46
C CYS A 76 7.05 8.12 4.58
N SER A 77 5.72 8.19 4.54
CA SER A 77 4.86 7.35 5.37
C SER A 77 3.90 6.50 4.56
N MET A 78 3.67 5.28 5.02
CA MET A 78 2.58 4.42 4.58
C MET A 78 1.63 4.21 5.76
N GLU A 79 0.36 4.57 5.59
CA GLU A 79 -0.72 4.20 6.50
C GLU A 79 -1.58 3.10 5.87
N VAL A 80 -1.87 2.06 6.64
CA VAL A 80 -2.71 0.94 6.24
C VAL A 80 -3.86 0.84 7.23
N GLU A 81 -5.06 1.19 6.77
CA GLU A 81 -6.30 1.12 7.53
C GLU A 81 -7.02 -0.19 7.21
N THR A 82 -7.23 -1.00 8.24
CA THR A 82 -8.16 -2.14 8.27
C THR A 82 -9.41 -1.74 9.05
N GLU A 83 -10.41 -2.63 9.09
CA GLU A 83 -11.62 -2.43 9.92
C GLU A 83 -11.30 -2.15 11.39
N LYS A 84 -10.21 -2.72 11.92
CA LYS A 84 -9.88 -2.68 13.35
C LYS A 84 -8.78 -1.69 13.69
N ARG A 85 -7.82 -1.46 12.79
CA ARG A 85 -6.59 -0.74 13.10
C ARG A 85 -6.12 0.11 11.94
N ILE A 86 -5.34 1.13 12.28
CA ILE A 86 -4.52 1.89 11.35
C ILE A 86 -3.07 1.62 11.73
N HIS A 87 -2.31 1.04 10.81
CA HIS A 87 -0.88 0.74 10.93
C HIS A 87 -0.10 1.83 10.21
N THR A 88 1.00 2.30 10.81
CA THR A 88 1.85 3.33 10.22
C THR A 88 3.27 2.81 10.06
N PHE A 89 3.84 3.06 8.89
CA PHE A 89 5.20 2.71 8.54
C PHE A 89 5.93 3.96 8.01
N GLN A 90 7.21 4.09 8.33
CA GLN A 90 8.11 5.02 7.67
C GLN A 90 9.05 4.27 6.75
N PHE A 91 9.29 4.81 5.56
CA PHE A 91 10.19 4.24 4.57
C PHE A 91 10.92 5.34 3.79
N TYR A 92 11.93 4.99 3.02
CA TYR A 92 12.73 5.99 2.28
C TYR A 92 12.05 6.41 0.99
N ALA A 93 12.28 7.66 0.60
CA ALA A 93 11.72 8.27 -0.60
C ALA A 93 12.13 7.58 -1.92
N ASP A 94 13.24 6.83 -1.93
CA ASP A 94 13.68 6.06 -3.10
C ASP A 94 12.60 5.08 -3.58
N LEU A 95 11.96 4.36 -2.65
CA LEU A 95 10.83 3.49 -2.95
C LEU A 95 9.61 4.27 -3.47
N PHE A 96 9.31 5.43 -2.88
CA PHE A 96 8.16 6.23 -3.32
C PHE A 96 8.34 6.72 -4.76
N GLU A 97 9.52 7.27 -5.08
CA GLU A 97 9.85 7.75 -6.41
C GLU A 97 9.76 6.63 -7.45
N GLU A 98 10.34 5.46 -7.16
CA GLU A 98 10.32 4.30 -8.05
C GLU A 98 8.88 3.92 -8.44
N TYR A 99 8.02 3.72 -7.44
CA TYR A 99 6.67 3.22 -7.65
C TYR A 99 5.72 4.26 -8.23
N ILE A 100 5.79 5.54 -7.82
CA ILE A 100 4.95 6.59 -8.40
C ILE A 100 5.30 6.84 -9.87
N ILE A 101 6.58 6.85 -10.23
CA ILE A 101 6.99 6.98 -11.63
C ILE A 101 6.45 5.80 -12.46
N ARG A 102 6.51 4.58 -11.91
CA ARG A 102 5.99 3.37 -12.57
C ARG A 102 4.48 3.46 -12.81
N ILE A 103 3.71 3.82 -11.77
CA ILE A 103 2.24 3.99 -11.82
C ILE A 103 1.86 5.04 -12.86
N LEU A 104 2.48 6.22 -12.82
CA LEU A 104 2.19 7.32 -13.74
C LEU A 104 2.50 6.94 -15.19
N ARG A 105 3.63 6.27 -15.46
CA ARG A 105 3.98 5.81 -16.80
C ARG A 105 2.98 4.81 -17.36
N LYS A 106 2.54 3.84 -16.55
CA LYS A 106 1.54 2.84 -16.97
C LYS A 106 0.17 3.48 -17.20
N ASN A 107 -0.25 4.40 -16.33
CA ASN A 107 -1.49 5.16 -16.50
C ASN A 107 -1.50 5.95 -17.81
N MET A 108 -0.46 6.76 -18.07
CA MET A 108 -0.36 7.55 -19.32
C MET A 108 -0.37 6.66 -20.57
N ARG A 109 0.29 5.49 -20.52
CA ARG A 109 0.27 4.53 -21.63
C ARG A 109 -1.13 3.97 -21.89
N ASN A 110 -1.82 3.50 -20.85
CA ASN A 110 -3.18 2.96 -20.99
C ASN A 110 -4.14 4.02 -21.55
N LEU A 111 -4.04 5.27 -21.08
CA LEU A 111 -4.82 6.39 -21.62
C LEU A 111 -4.58 6.60 -23.12
N LEU A 112 -3.32 6.55 -23.57
CA LEU A 112 -2.97 6.70 -24.99
C LEU A 112 -3.48 5.52 -25.84
N GLU A 113 -3.53 4.32 -25.28
CA GLU A 113 -4.00 3.10 -25.94
C GLU A 113 -5.53 2.91 -25.85
N GLY A 114 -6.25 3.80 -25.15
CA GLY A 114 -7.71 3.77 -25.02
C GLY A 114 -8.23 2.74 -24.00
N TYR A 115 -7.37 2.27 -23.10
CA TYR A 115 -7.72 1.32 -22.04
C TYR A 115 -7.93 2.02 -20.69
N THR A 116 -8.80 1.46 -19.85
CA THR A 116 -8.92 1.86 -18.45
C THR A 116 -7.67 1.47 -17.68
N PHE A 117 -7.15 2.38 -16.86
CA PHE A 117 -6.01 2.09 -15.99
C PHE A 117 -6.47 1.28 -14.76
N ASP A 118 -6.00 0.04 -14.66
CA ASP A 118 -6.01 -0.74 -13.43
C ASP A 118 -4.59 -0.71 -12.83
N GLY A 119 -4.48 -0.05 -11.68
CA GLY A 119 -3.23 0.10 -10.93
C GLY A 119 -3.10 -0.83 -9.73
N THR A 120 -4.01 -1.81 -9.58
CA THR A 120 -4.07 -2.69 -8.39
C THR A 120 -2.74 -3.39 -8.16
N GLU A 121 -2.22 -4.03 -9.21
CA GLU A 121 -0.89 -4.69 -9.20
C GLU A 121 0.19 -3.74 -8.68
N ASP A 122 0.19 -2.51 -9.18
CA ASP A 122 1.23 -1.54 -8.85
C ASP A 122 1.17 -1.03 -7.42
N VAL A 123 -0.05 -0.84 -6.90
CA VAL A 123 -0.25 -0.49 -5.48
C VAL A 123 0.12 -1.65 -4.58
N VAL A 124 -0.28 -2.87 -4.92
CA VAL A 124 0.04 -4.08 -4.12
C VAL A 124 1.55 -4.29 -4.09
N ASP A 125 2.22 -4.19 -5.23
CA ASP A 125 3.69 -4.27 -5.27
C ASP A 125 4.33 -3.17 -4.43
N PHE A 126 3.80 -1.95 -4.45
CA PHE A 126 4.34 -0.85 -3.64
C PHE A 126 4.17 -1.12 -2.15
N TYR A 127 2.98 -1.54 -1.73
CA TYR A 127 2.68 -1.95 -0.36
C TYR A 127 3.62 -3.07 0.10
N ASN A 128 3.77 -4.12 -0.72
CA ASN A 128 4.64 -5.26 -0.44
C ASN A 128 6.11 -4.84 -0.34
N ALA A 129 6.57 -3.95 -1.22
CA ALA A 129 7.92 -3.44 -1.18
C ALA A 129 8.20 -2.63 0.08
N VAL A 130 7.24 -1.80 0.53
CA VAL A 130 7.36 -1.11 1.82
C VAL A 130 7.44 -2.12 2.96
N LEU A 131 6.55 -3.12 3.02
CA LEU A 131 6.56 -4.11 4.11
C LEU A 131 7.84 -4.97 4.16
N THR A 132 8.43 -5.28 3.01
CA THR A 132 9.57 -6.21 2.92
C THR A 132 10.92 -5.49 2.88
N SER A 133 10.95 -4.17 2.72
CA SER A 133 12.18 -3.39 2.68
C SER A 133 12.89 -3.37 4.03
N THR A 134 14.19 -3.65 4.02
CA THR A 134 15.07 -3.52 5.20
C THR A 134 15.23 -2.07 5.69
N LYS A 135 14.80 -1.10 4.87
CA LYS A 135 14.84 0.33 5.19
C LYS A 135 13.49 0.87 5.68
N THR A 136 12.49 0.00 5.90
CA THR A 136 11.20 0.39 6.46
C THR A 136 11.20 0.20 7.98
N ARG A 137 10.59 1.14 8.68
CA ARG A 137 10.36 1.08 10.13
C ARG A 137 8.86 1.08 10.41
N TYR A 138 8.40 0.16 11.26
CA TYR A 138 7.04 0.19 11.79
C TYR A 138 6.97 1.22 12.91
N GLU A 139 6.07 2.20 12.79
CA GLU A 139 5.88 3.27 13.79
C GLU A 139 4.83 2.90 14.84
N GLY A 140 3.98 1.90 14.55
CA GLY A 140 2.95 1.41 15.46
C GLY A 140 1.57 1.29 14.81
N SER A 141 0.58 0.94 15.63
CA SER A 141 -0.83 0.91 15.22
C SER A 141 -1.72 1.58 16.26
N LYS A 142 -2.86 2.10 15.79
CA LYS A 142 -3.94 2.65 16.61
C LYS A 142 -5.25 1.96 16.25
N ILE A 143 -6.16 1.88 17.23
CA ILE A 143 -7.52 1.36 16.99
C ILE A 143 -8.24 2.26 15.99
N ASN A 144 -8.86 1.65 14.98
CA ASN A 144 -9.75 2.34 14.08
C ASN A 144 -11.08 2.59 14.80
N LYS A 145 -11.41 3.84 15.10
CA LYS A 145 -12.62 4.24 15.83
C LYS A 145 -13.83 4.49 14.93
N ARG A 146 -13.76 4.09 13.65
CA ARG A 146 -14.87 4.28 12.70
C ARG A 146 -16.05 3.32 12.94
N HIS A 147 -15.97 2.46 13.95
CA HIS A 147 -17.07 1.63 14.46
C HIS A 147 -17.24 1.79 15.97
#